data_AF-A0A7S3EUD0-F1
#
_entry.id   AF-A0A7S3EUD0-F1
#
_cell.length_a   1.000
_cell.length_b   1.000
_cell.length_c   1.000
_cell.angle_alpha   90.00
_cell.angle_beta   90.00
_cell.angle_gamma   90.00
#
_symmetry.space_group_name_H-M   'P 1'
#
loop_
_entity.id
_entity.type
_entity.pdbx_description
1 polymer ?
#
loop_
_entity_poly.entity_id
_entity_poly.type
_entity_poly.pdbx_seq_one_letter_code
_entity_poly.pdbx_strand_id
1 'polypeptide(L)'
;HADFDGTERLALVLSGDIVSTFDTPDQVKLGECDLIEEVMIGEDKLVRFSGCPNSQASSIVIRGANTHVVDEAHRSLHDALCVLSQTVKSTSVLPGGGATEMLMAQAVEEASKSVSGKQVLAMEAYARALRSMPMHIAD
;
A
#
# COMPACT_ATOMS: atom_id res chain seq x y z
N HIS A 1 -25.72 -2.20 4.20
CA HIS A 1 -25.17 -3.17 5.15
C HIS A 1 -23.83 -2.61 5.60
N ALA A 2 -23.64 -2.36 6.89
CA ALA A 2 -22.35 -1.88 7.41
C ALA A 2 -21.48 -3.10 7.68
N ASP A 3 -20.36 -3.21 6.99
CA ASP A 3 -19.32 -4.18 7.25
C ASP A 3 -18.55 -3.80 8.53
N PHE A 4 -17.96 -4.79 9.18
CA PHE A 4 -17.23 -4.57 10.43
C PHE A 4 -16.03 -3.63 10.21
N ASP A 5 -15.26 -3.86 9.15
CA ASP A 5 -14.13 -3.02 8.75
C ASP A 5 -14.57 -1.57 8.46
N GLY A 6 -15.70 -1.39 7.77
CA GLY A 6 -16.29 -0.07 7.55
C GLY A 6 -16.69 0.62 8.84
N THR A 7 -17.22 -0.12 9.82
CA THR A 7 -17.60 0.40 11.13
C THR A 7 -16.37 0.84 11.94
N GLU A 8 -15.28 0.06 11.89
CA GLU A 8 -14.01 0.41 12.54
C GLU A 8 -13.39 1.67 11.92
N ARG A 9 -13.38 1.76 10.60
CA ARG A 9 -12.91 2.97 9.89
C ARG A 9 -13.76 4.18 10.24
N LEU A 10 -15.09 4.05 10.28
CA LEU A 10 -15.97 5.15 10.67
C LEU A 10 -15.71 5.62 12.10
N ALA A 11 -15.53 4.71 13.05
CA ALA A 11 -15.19 5.05 14.44
C ALA A 11 -13.89 5.87 14.52
N LEU A 12 -12.85 5.47 13.79
CA LEU A 12 -11.56 6.17 13.74
C LEU A 12 -11.64 7.55 13.07
N VAL A 13 -12.46 7.69 12.02
CA VAL A 13 -12.57 8.93 11.24
C VAL A 13 -13.47 9.95 11.94
N LEU A 14 -14.58 9.50 12.51
CA LEU A 14 -15.54 10.32 13.24
C LEU A 14 -15.13 10.56 14.69
N SER A 15 -14.11 9.85 15.18
CA SER A 15 -13.66 9.87 16.58
C SER A 15 -14.71 9.38 17.58
N GLY A 16 -15.56 8.44 17.19
CA GLY A 16 -16.62 7.85 18.03
C GLY A 16 -16.30 6.42 18.48
N ASP A 17 -16.98 5.95 19.52
CA ASP A 17 -16.81 4.60 20.07
C ASP A 17 -17.77 3.59 19.42
N ILE A 18 -17.29 2.37 19.17
CA ILE A 18 -18.15 1.27 18.73
C ILE A 18 -18.80 0.65 19.97
N VAL A 19 -20.12 0.69 20.02
CA VAL A 19 -20.91 0.23 21.18
C VAL A 19 -21.72 -1.01 20.81
N SER A 20 -21.77 -1.99 21.72
CA SER A 20 -22.55 -3.23 21.55
C SER A 20 -23.95 -3.14 22.17
N THR A 21 -24.20 -2.15 23.02
CA THR A 21 -25.46 -1.99 23.76
C THR A 21 -25.80 -0.51 23.89
N PHE A 22 -27.09 -0.19 23.85
CA PHE A 22 -27.61 1.18 23.86
C PHE A 22 -28.00 1.68 25.26
N ASP A 23 -27.69 0.91 26.32
CA ASP A 23 -28.19 1.16 27.68
C ASP A 23 -27.53 2.36 28.38
N THR A 24 -26.34 2.77 27.91
CA THR A 24 -25.58 3.88 28.50
C THR A 24 -25.07 4.86 27.43
N PRO A 25 -25.96 5.60 26.75
CA PRO A 25 -25.58 6.55 25.70
C PRO A 25 -24.78 7.74 26.25
N ASP A 26 -24.89 8.03 27.53
CA ASP A 26 -24.20 9.16 28.18
C ASP A 26 -22.70 8.86 28.45
N GLN A 27 -22.31 7.59 28.39
CA GLN A 27 -20.93 7.15 28.68
C GLN A 27 -20.10 6.88 27.42
N VAL A 28 -20.67 7.14 26.23
CA VAL A 28 -20.06 6.75 24.95
C VAL A 28 -19.76 7.98 24.11
N LYS A 29 -18.63 7.96 23.41
CA LYS A 29 -18.24 9.08 22.55
C LYS A 29 -18.98 9.01 21.23
N LEU A 30 -19.83 10.00 20.97
CA LEU A 30 -20.48 10.16 19.66
C LEU A 30 -19.50 10.77 18.67
N GLY A 31 -19.47 10.20 17.46
CA GLY A 31 -18.67 10.74 16.37
C GLY A 31 -19.30 11.98 15.74
N GLU A 32 -18.48 12.87 15.20
CA GLU A 32 -18.91 14.12 14.57
C GLU A 32 -18.60 14.10 13.06
N CYS A 33 -19.51 14.65 12.24
CA CYS A 33 -19.35 14.78 10.80
C CYS A 33 -20.14 16.00 10.31
N ASP A 34 -19.53 16.86 9.49
CA ASP A 34 -20.20 18.06 8.98
C ASP A 34 -21.32 17.73 7.99
N LEU A 35 -21.10 16.74 7.10
CA LEU A 35 -22.04 16.41 6.03
C LEU A 35 -22.11 14.90 5.79
N ILE A 36 -23.32 14.36 5.93
CA ILE A 36 -23.66 12.98 5.57
C ILE A 36 -24.73 13.04 4.49
N GLU A 37 -24.45 12.45 3.33
CA GLU A 37 -25.40 12.44 2.22
C GLU A 37 -25.37 11.12 1.45
N GLU A 38 -26.50 10.76 0.84
CA GLU A 38 -26.57 9.63 -0.09
C GLU A 38 -26.23 10.12 -1.49
N VAL A 39 -25.15 9.60 -2.07
CA VAL A 39 -24.71 9.87 -3.43
C VAL A 39 -24.97 8.67 -4.33
N MET A 40 -25.46 8.93 -5.54
CA MET A 40 -25.60 7.92 -6.59
C MET A 40 -24.31 7.87 -7.40
N ILE A 41 -23.65 6.72 -7.44
CA ILE A 41 -22.43 6.49 -8.23
C ILE A 41 -22.71 5.37 -9.23
N GLY A 42 -23.16 5.74 -10.44
CA GLY A 42 -23.64 4.78 -11.43
C GLY A 42 -25.06 4.34 -11.06
N GLU A 43 -25.27 3.04 -10.87
CA GLU A 43 -26.57 2.49 -10.44
C GLU A 43 -26.64 2.24 -8.93
N ASP A 44 -25.52 2.39 -8.21
CA ASP A 44 -25.42 2.13 -6.78
C ASP A 44 -25.58 3.40 -5.93
N LYS A 45 -26.22 3.23 -4.76
CA LYS A 45 -26.35 4.23 -3.70
C LYS A 45 -25.24 4.06 -2.68
N LEU A 46 -24.47 5.11 -2.42
CA LEU A 46 -23.43 5.13 -1.39
C LEU A 46 -23.67 6.28 -0.42
N VAL A 47 -23.33 6.09 0.85
CA VAL A 47 -23.37 7.15 1.85
C VAL A 47 -21.98 7.79 1.94
N ARG A 48 -21.91 9.09 1.65
CA ARG A 48 -20.69 9.88 1.74
C ARG A 48 -20.67 10.65 3.06
N PHE A 49 -19.58 10.48 3.81
CA PHE A 49 -19.26 11.25 5.01
C PHE A 49 -18.19 12.27 4.63
N SER A 50 -18.46 13.57 4.80
CA SER A 50 -17.56 14.67 4.47
C SER A 50 -17.43 15.63 5.65
N GLY A 51 -16.27 16.29 5.78
CA GLY A 51 -16.00 17.16 6.93
C GLY A 51 -15.92 16.38 8.24
N CYS A 52 -15.17 15.28 8.22
CA CYS A 52 -14.89 14.51 9.43
C CYS A 52 -13.75 15.19 10.21
N PRO A 53 -13.77 15.15 11.56
CA PRO A 53 -12.77 15.79 12.41
C PRO A 53 -11.36 15.27 12.13
N ASN A 54 -11.22 14.01 11.72
CA ASN A 54 -9.96 13.44 11.24
C ASN A 54 -9.88 13.53 9.70
N SER A 55 -9.47 14.70 9.18
CA SER A 55 -9.42 15.00 7.74
C SER A 55 -8.33 14.23 6.96
N GLN A 56 -7.59 13.33 7.60
CA GLN A 56 -6.51 12.55 6.97
C GLN A 56 -7.02 11.25 6.34
N ALA A 57 -8.26 10.87 6.59
CA ALA A 57 -8.87 9.69 5.98
C ALA A 57 -9.61 10.05 4.69
N SER A 58 -9.39 9.24 3.66
CA SER A 58 -10.14 9.30 2.40
C SER A 58 -10.56 7.89 1.98
N SER A 59 -11.64 7.78 1.22
CA SER A 59 -12.12 6.52 0.65
C SER A 59 -12.08 6.61 -0.88
N ILE A 60 -11.45 5.63 -1.51
CA ILE A 60 -11.32 5.55 -2.97
C ILE A 60 -12.31 4.50 -3.47
N VAL A 61 -13.23 4.90 -4.34
CA VAL A 61 -14.23 3.99 -4.94
C VAL A 61 -13.70 3.48 -6.28
N ILE A 62 -13.42 2.19 -6.35
CA ILE A 62 -12.98 1.51 -7.58
C ILE A 62 -14.18 0.85 -8.25
N ARG A 63 -14.35 1.08 -9.56
CA ARG A 63 -15.35 0.41 -10.40
C ARG A 63 -14.67 -0.21 -11.61
N GLY A 64 -15.07 -1.42 -11.95
CA GLY A 64 -14.51 -2.19 -13.06
C GLY A 64 -15.58 -3.04 -13.73
N ALA A 65 -15.27 -3.52 -14.94
CA ALA A 65 -16.22 -4.30 -15.75
C ALA A 65 -16.48 -5.70 -15.20
N ASN A 66 -15.54 -6.25 -14.41
CA ASN A 66 -15.66 -7.54 -13.74
C ASN A 66 -14.97 -7.50 -12.37
N THR A 67 -15.28 -8.48 -11.51
CA THR A 67 -14.72 -8.58 -10.15
C THR A 67 -13.21 -8.74 -10.17
N HIS A 68 -12.66 -9.54 -11.09
CA HIS A 68 -11.22 -9.74 -11.21
C HIS A 68 -10.43 -8.44 -11.45
N VAL A 69 -10.95 -7.53 -12.28
CA VAL A 69 -10.33 -6.22 -12.54
C VAL A 69 -10.40 -5.32 -11.32
N VAL A 70 -11.52 -5.37 -10.59
CA VAL A 70 -11.67 -4.58 -9.34
C VAL A 70 -10.72 -5.09 -8.26
N ASP A 71 -10.61 -6.41 -8.09
CA ASP A 71 -9.72 -7.03 -7.11
C ASP A 71 -8.25 -6.73 -7.43
N GLU A 72 -7.85 -6.80 -8.70
CA GLU A 72 -6.50 -6.46 -9.13
C GLU A 72 -6.22 -4.95 -8.98
N ALA A 73 -7.18 -4.09 -9.31
CA ALA A 73 -7.04 -2.65 -9.11
C ALA A 73 -6.92 -2.29 -7.62
N HIS A 74 -7.68 -2.97 -6.74
CA HIS A 74 -7.57 -2.81 -5.30
C HIS A 74 -6.17 -3.22 -4.80
N ARG A 75 -5.67 -4.37 -5.25
CA ARG A 75 -4.32 -4.85 -4.92
C ARG A 75 -3.23 -3.90 -5.41
N SER A 76 -3.30 -3.48 -6.67
CA SER A 76 -2.34 -2.56 -7.28
C SER A 76 -2.30 -1.21 -6.56
N LEU A 77 -3.46 -0.67 -6.19
CA LEU A 77 -3.54 0.57 -5.43
C LEU A 77 -2.95 0.41 -4.03
N HIS A 78 -3.20 -0.73 -3.37
CA HIS A 78 -2.60 -1.02 -2.06
C HIS A 78 -1.06 -1.06 -2.15
N ASP A 79 -0.50 -1.74 -3.16
CA ASP A 79 0.95 -1.82 -3.37
C ASP A 79 1.54 -0.42 -3.63
N ALA A 80 0.88 0.39 -4.45
CA ALA A 80 1.29 1.77 -4.73
C ALA A 80 1.28 2.65 -3.46
N LEU A 81 0.23 2.57 -2.64
CA LEU A 81 0.14 3.30 -1.37
C LEU A 81 1.19 2.85 -0.36
N CYS A 82 1.50 1.55 -0.31
CA CYS A 82 2.57 1.01 0.52
C CYS A 82 3.95 1.58 0.12
N VAL A 83 4.26 1.63 -1.17
CA VAL A 83 5.50 2.26 -1.67
C VAL A 83 5.53 3.75 -1.36
N LEU A 84 4.43 4.48 -1.61
CA LEU A 84 4.36 5.91 -1.30
C LEU A 84 4.54 6.19 0.20
N SER A 85 3.95 5.38 1.08
CA SER A 85 4.12 5.47 2.53
C SER A 85 5.58 5.29 2.96
N GLN A 86 6.31 4.38 2.31
CA GLN A 86 7.76 4.21 2.54
C GLN A 86 8.55 5.41 2.02
N THR A 87 8.23 5.92 0.84
CA THR A 87 8.92 7.07 0.22
C THR A 87 8.73 8.37 1.02
N VAL A 88 7.56 8.55 1.66
CA VAL A 88 7.32 9.69 2.56
C VAL A 88 8.20 9.60 3.82
N LYS A 89 8.53 8.38 4.29
CA LYS A 89 9.44 8.18 5.44
C LYS A 89 10.91 8.29 5.05
N SER A 90 11.28 7.82 3.86
CA SER A 90 12.63 7.84 3.31
C SER A 90 12.59 8.21 1.83
N THR A 91 13.15 9.37 1.49
CA THR A 91 13.11 9.89 0.11
C THR A 91 14.19 9.31 -0.80
N SER A 92 15.01 8.37 -0.30
CA SER A 92 16.05 7.72 -1.09
C SER A 92 15.43 6.70 -2.05
N VAL A 93 15.61 6.95 -3.35
CA VAL A 93 15.15 6.07 -4.43
C VAL A 93 16.34 5.57 -5.25
N LEU A 94 16.23 4.37 -5.79
CA LEU A 94 17.23 3.77 -6.67
C LEU A 94 16.65 3.61 -8.08
N PRO A 95 17.49 3.73 -9.13
CA PRO A 95 17.04 3.52 -10.50
C PRO A 95 16.65 2.05 -10.71
N GLY A 96 15.44 1.81 -11.23
CA GLY A 96 14.94 0.48 -11.54
C GLY A 96 15.47 -0.05 -12.89
N GLY A 97 14.70 -0.96 -13.51
CA GLY A 97 15.00 -1.49 -14.84
C GLY A 97 16.32 -2.30 -14.90
N GLY A 98 16.77 -2.84 -13.77
CA GLY A 98 18.02 -3.61 -13.69
C GLY A 98 19.28 -2.77 -13.48
N ALA A 99 19.18 -1.44 -13.44
CA ALA A 99 20.34 -0.56 -13.28
C ALA A 99 21.02 -0.75 -11.92
N THR A 100 20.22 -0.84 -10.85
CA THR A 100 20.72 -1.08 -9.49
C THR A 100 21.33 -2.47 -9.37
N GLU A 101 20.67 -3.47 -9.92
CA GLU A 101 21.11 -4.86 -9.92
C GLU A 101 22.46 -5.03 -10.66
N MET A 102 22.62 -4.33 -11.79
CA MET A 102 23.87 -4.33 -12.56
C MET A 102 25.01 -3.65 -11.79
N LEU A 103 24.72 -2.53 -11.13
CA LEU A 103 25.70 -1.82 -10.30
C LEU A 103 26.15 -2.69 -9.12
N MET A 104 25.21 -3.37 -8.46
CA MET A 104 25.53 -4.30 -7.37
C MET A 104 26.35 -5.50 -7.86
N ALA A 105 26.02 -6.07 -9.03
CA ALA A 105 26.79 -7.16 -9.64
C ALA A 105 28.24 -6.74 -9.90
N GLN A 106 28.45 -5.55 -10.47
CA GLN A 106 29.78 -5.00 -10.71
C GLN A 106 30.55 -4.78 -9.40
N ALA A 107 29.91 -4.24 -8.37
CA ALA A 107 30.54 -4.00 -7.07
C ALA A 107 30.99 -5.32 -6.41
N VAL A 108 30.17 -6.37 -6.49
CA VAL A 108 30.50 -7.70 -5.94
C VAL A 108 31.66 -8.33 -6.69
N GLU A 109 31.73 -8.21 -8.01
CA GLU A 109 32.87 -8.70 -8.80
C GLU A 109 34.16 -7.95 -8.51
N GLU A 110 34.10 -6.64 -8.31
CA GLU A 110 35.30 -5.90 -7.94
C GLU A 110 35.78 -6.32 -6.55
N ALA A 111 34.85 -6.50 -5.60
CA ALA A 111 35.16 -6.99 -4.26
C ALA A 111 35.76 -8.42 -4.29
N SER A 112 35.30 -9.29 -5.20
CA SER A 112 35.78 -10.68 -5.25
C SER A 112 37.27 -10.78 -5.59
N LYS A 113 37.83 -9.82 -6.36
CA LYS A 113 39.25 -9.76 -6.70
C LYS A 113 40.17 -9.60 -5.49
N SER A 114 39.67 -9.02 -4.41
CA SER A 114 40.40 -8.83 -3.15
C SER A 114 40.33 -10.05 -2.22
N VAL A 115 39.42 -10.98 -2.50
CA VAL A 115 39.16 -12.17 -1.69
C VAL A 115 39.90 -13.35 -2.31
N SER A 116 40.38 -14.29 -1.48
CA SER A 116 41.09 -15.49 -1.94
C SER A 116 40.39 -16.77 -1.49
N GLY A 117 40.64 -17.85 -2.23
CA GLY A 117 40.06 -19.17 -1.95
C GLY A 117 38.65 -19.35 -2.49
N LYS A 118 37.92 -20.31 -1.93
CA LYS A 118 36.61 -20.77 -2.46
C LYS A 118 35.49 -19.72 -2.35
N GLN A 119 35.69 -18.68 -1.54
CA GLN A 119 34.70 -17.60 -1.37
C GLN A 119 34.51 -16.79 -2.66
N VAL A 120 35.55 -16.66 -3.49
CA VAL A 120 35.47 -15.96 -4.79
C VAL A 120 34.40 -16.58 -5.68
N LEU A 121 34.34 -17.92 -5.75
CA LEU A 121 33.34 -18.64 -6.55
C LEU A 121 31.91 -18.33 -6.11
N ALA A 122 31.68 -18.16 -4.80
CA ALA A 122 30.37 -17.80 -4.28
C ALA A 122 30.00 -16.33 -4.61
N MET A 123 30.97 -15.41 -4.53
CA MET A 123 30.76 -14.01 -4.88
C MET A 123 30.47 -13.84 -6.37
N GLU A 124 31.23 -14.52 -7.24
CA GLU A 124 30.99 -14.52 -8.69
C GLU A 124 29.62 -15.11 -9.05
N ALA A 125 29.21 -16.20 -8.37
CA ALA A 125 27.89 -16.79 -8.56
C ALA A 125 26.78 -15.80 -8.13
N TYR A 126 26.97 -15.07 -7.03
CA TYR A 126 26.03 -14.04 -6.58
C TYR A 126 25.93 -12.88 -7.56
N ALA A 127 27.06 -12.37 -8.07
CA ALA A 127 27.06 -11.33 -9.11
C ALA A 127 26.34 -11.79 -10.39
N ARG A 128 26.52 -13.06 -10.80
CA ARG A 128 25.79 -13.64 -11.93
C ARG A 128 24.28 -13.72 -11.67
N ALA A 129 23.87 -14.09 -10.46
CA ALA A 129 22.47 -14.11 -10.08
C ALA A 129 21.84 -12.71 -10.10
N LEU A 130 22.59 -11.68 -9.68
CA LEU A 130 22.12 -10.29 -9.79
C LEU A 130 21.88 -9.87 -11.25
N ARG A 131 22.71 -10.33 -12.18
CA ARG A 131 22.54 -10.05 -13.62
C ARG A 131 21.41 -10.81 -14.29
N SER A 132 20.92 -11.91 -13.72
CA SER A 132 19.79 -12.63 -14.32
C SER A 132 18.49 -11.83 -14.22
N MET A 133 18.35 -10.95 -13.22
CA MET A 133 17.18 -10.08 -13.09
C MET A 133 16.97 -9.16 -14.31
N PRO A 134 17.93 -8.31 -14.72
CA PRO A 134 17.80 -7.52 -15.94
C PRO A 134 17.65 -8.37 -17.20
N MET A 135 18.30 -9.54 -17.25
CA MET A 135 18.18 -10.46 -18.40
C MET A 135 16.72 -10.89 -18.59
N HIS A 136 16.03 -11.30 -17.52
CA HIS A 136 14.61 -11.68 -17.59
C HIS A 136 13.65 -10.53 -17.90
N ILE A 137 14.07 -9.27 -17.69
CA ILE A 137 13.27 -8.11 -18.08
C ILE A 137 13.40 -7.84 -19.60
N ALA A 138 14.53 -8.21 -20.20
CA ALA A 138 14.84 -7.97 -21.60
C ALA A 138 14.40 -9.11 -22.53
N ASP A 139 14.41 -10.36 -22.04
CA ASP A 139 13.90 -11.56 -22.73
C ASP A 139 12.37 -11.56 -22.83
#